data_AF-A0A330LMW9-F1
#
_entry.id   AF-A0A330LMW9-F1
#
_cell.length_a   1.000
_cell.length_b   1.000
_cell.length_c   1.000
_cell.angle_alpha   90.00
_cell.angle_beta   90.00
_cell.angle_gamma   90.00
#
_symmetry.space_group_name_H-M   'P 1'
#
loop_
_entity.id
_entity.type
_entity.pdbx_description
1 polymer ?
#
loop_
_entity_poly.entity_id
_entity_poly.type
_entity_poly.pdbx_seq_one_letter_code
_entity_poly.pdbx_strand_id
1 'polypeptide(L)'
;MLSNNSLLNKKLLMKRLSLLILTAALGLQGCNSSNESKTITPTKPVVPTKPTISAVHEIKPSDVANYIAEFKSQQSRLKLVFDGVESKISHIENTKDSMILKYDQGLAIFGYDFDNDEPLRSLQLLEGDTSDLANFKITRTLMGVNIEINEDDDTMIYSGSVKDIATGNLYLVDLYINESLQGAGDSKLVINGNKATLSGTLGTSTYIQIQNMINTTSVDTLILSNVPGSKNDGINMHTGRLIRSAHLTTFMPKNGEAYSGGVDLFAAGSLRIYEMGGKIGVHSWCCTDDGKDAGQLSKNDKAHGAQLTYFREMLGDVKGPEFYFFTINAAPAKGMHLMTPQEMAKYTLTAP
;
A
#
# COMPACT_ATOMS: atom_id res chain seq x y z
N MET A 1 10.01 -32.77 28.51
CA MET A 1 10.20 -32.43 27.07
C MET A 1 9.05 -31.56 26.56
N LEU A 2 8.78 -30.43 27.21
CA LEU A 2 7.73 -29.48 26.85
C LEU A 2 8.29 -28.09 27.15
N SER A 3 8.73 -27.34 26.14
CA SER A 3 9.03 -25.90 26.26
C SER A 3 9.31 -25.20 24.92
N ASN A 4 9.72 -25.90 23.86
CA ASN A 4 10.22 -25.23 22.65
C ASN A 4 9.17 -24.89 21.56
N ASN A 5 7.91 -25.32 21.66
CA ASN A 5 6.90 -25.00 20.64
C ASN A 5 6.27 -23.60 20.79
N SER A 6 6.28 -23.03 22.00
CA SER A 6 5.73 -21.68 22.24
C SER A 6 6.58 -20.57 21.61
N LEU A 7 7.92 -20.70 21.68
CA LEU A 7 8.83 -19.73 21.08
C LEU A 7 8.89 -19.81 19.55
N LEU A 8 8.70 -21.00 18.97
CA LEU A 8 8.70 -21.19 17.53
C LEU A 8 7.42 -20.61 16.89
N ASN A 9 6.26 -20.82 17.51
CA ASN A 9 5.00 -20.21 17.07
C ASN A 9 5.04 -18.69 17.24
N LYS A 10 5.60 -18.16 18.35
CA LYS A 10 5.82 -16.71 18.51
C LYS A 10 6.74 -16.10 17.44
N LYS A 11 7.80 -16.81 17.03
CA LYS A 11 8.70 -16.38 15.94
C LYS A 11 8.05 -16.45 14.55
N LEU A 12 7.06 -17.32 14.37
CA LEU A 12 6.28 -17.41 13.13
C LEU A 12 5.23 -16.30 13.08
N LEU A 13 4.58 -16.01 14.22
CA LEU A 13 3.64 -14.91 14.45
C LEU A 13 4.28 -13.54 14.15
N MET A 14 5.48 -13.29 14.72
CA MET A 14 6.26 -12.05 14.49
C MET A 14 6.65 -11.81 13.03
N LYS A 15 6.69 -12.85 12.19
CA LYS A 15 7.16 -12.74 10.80
C LYS A 15 6.05 -12.52 9.79
N ARG A 16 4.78 -12.72 10.21
CA ARG A 16 3.61 -12.73 9.32
C ARG A 16 2.73 -11.49 9.46
N LEU A 17 2.77 -10.79 10.60
CA LEU A 17 2.11 -9.48 10.73
C LEU A 17 3.05 -8.28 10.63
N SER A 18 4.37 -8.52 10.69
CA SER A 18 5.38 -7.52 10.39
C SER A 18 4.96 -6.75 9.15
N LEU A 19 4.69 -5.46 9.38
CA LEU A 19 4.54 -4.42 8.38
C LEU A 19 5.88 -4.25 7.64
N LEU A 20 6.30 -5.29 6.95
CA LEU A 20 7.49 -5.32 6.13
C LEU A 20 7.09 -4.68 4.81
N ILE A 21 7.39 -3.39 4.70
CA ILE A 21 7.97 -2.86 3.48
C ILE A 21 8.92 -3.94 2.97
N LEU A 22 8.58 -4.53 1.83
CA LEU A 22 9.21 -5.74 1.33
C LEU A 22 10.69 -5.45 1.02
N THR A 23 11.58 -5.62 2.00
CA THR A 23 13.02 -5.47 1.79
C THR A 23 13.54 -6.76 1.16
N ALA A 24 13.92 -6.66 -0.12
CA ALA A 24 14.53 -7.76 -0.86
C ALA A 24 15.89 -8.14 -0.26
N ALA A 25 15.91 -9.16 0.60
CA ALA A 25 17.13 -9.84 1.01
C ALA A 25 17.65 -10.72 -0.15
N LEU A 26 18.51 -10.15 -1.01
CA LEU A 26 19.27 -10.94 -1.98
C LEU A 26 20.63 -11.33 -1.39
N GLY A 27 20.80 -12.65 -1.20
CA GLY A 27 22.01 -13.28 -0.71
C GLY A 27 23.21 -13.04 -1.62
N LEU A 28 24.35 -12.76 -0.98
CA LEU A 28 25.67 -12.72 -1.59
C LEU A 28 26.10 -14.15 -1.94
N GLN A 29 26.29 -14.45 -3.21
CA GLN A 29 27.21 -15.49 -3.64
C GLN A 29 28.38 -14.84 -4.37
N GLY A 30 29.56 -14.97 -3.77
CA GLY A 30 30.82 -14.46 -4.29
C GLY A 30 31.29 -15.29 -5.48
N CYS A 31 31.81 -14.60 -6.49
CA CYS A 31 32.49 -15.22 -7.62
C CYS A 31 33.81 -15.83 -7.16
N ASN A 32 33.98 -17.13 -7.42
CA ASN A 32 35.25 -17.82 -7.35
C ASN A 32 36.06 -17.52 -8.61
N SER A 33 37.28 -17.04 -8.45
CA SER A 33 38.20 -16.71 -9.55
C SER A 33 38.98 -17.96 -9.95
N SER A 34 38.98 -18.32 -11.24
CA SER A 34 40.04 -19.15 -11.82
C SER A 34 40.51 -18.56 -13.14
N ASN A 35 41.84 -18.41 -13.23
CA ASN A 35 42.61 -17.88 -14.34
C ASN A 35 42.60 -18.85 -15.54
N GLU A 36 42.49 -18.31 -16.75
CA GLU A 36 43.17 -18.89 -17.92
C GLU A 36 43.47 -17.82 -18.98
N SER A 37 44.57 -18.01 -19.71
CA SER A 37 45.31 -17.00 -20.47
C SER A 37 44.89 -16.85 -21.94
N LYS A 38 44.81 -15.57 -22.35
CA LYS A 38 45.19 -14.92 -23.63
C LYS A 38 44.88 -15.59 -24.98
N THR A 39 44.14 -14.85 -25.81
CA THR A 39 44.54 -14.58 -27.21
C THR A 39 43.98 -13.22 -27.67
N ILE A 40 44.80 -12.36 -28.28
CA ILE A 40 44.46 -11.00 -28.70
C ILE A 40 44.08 -11.00 -30.18
N THR A 41 42.89 -10.52 -30.52
CA THR A 41 42.45 -10.24 -31.90
C THR A 41 41.97 -8.77 -31.97
N PRO A 42 42.11 -8.06 -33.11
CA PRO A 42 41.97 -6.61 -33.17
C PRO A 42 40.53 -6.16 -32.90
N THR A 43 40.36 -5.25 -31.94
CA THR A 43 39.06 -4.71 -31.51
C THR A 43 38.51 -3.69 -32.51
N LYS A 44 37.28 -3.95 -32.99
CA LYS A 44 36.40 -2.90 -33.53
C LYS A 44 36.11 -1.86 -32.43
N PRO A 45 35.83 -0.59 -32.77
CA PRO A 45 35.51 0.42 -31.77
C PRO A 45 34.27 0.00 -30.99
N VAL A 46 34.46 -0.26 -29.70
CA VAL A 46 33.37 -0.52 -28.75
C VAL A 46 32.67 0.80 -28.52
N VAL A 47 31.47 0.95 -29.12
CA VAL A 47 30.51 1.95 -28.66
C VAL A 47 30.27 1.66 -27.18
N PRO A 48 30.47 2.62 -26.25
CA PRO A 48 30.22 2.37 -24.84
C PRO A 48 28.75 2.04 -24.67
N THR A 49 28.43 0.76 -24.48
CA THR A 49 27.12 0.33 -24.03
C THR A 49 26.88 0.97 -22.69
N LYS A 50 25.89 1.88 -22.62
CA LYS A 50 25.42 2.48 -21.39
C LYS A 50 25.23 1.35 -20.37
N PRO A 51 25.82 1.43 -19.16
CA PRO A 51 25.69 0.36 -18.19
C PRO A 51 24.22 0.12 -17.91
N THR A 52 23.74 -1.09 -18.21
CA THR A 52 22.36 -1.51 -17.96
C THR A 52 22.19 -1.59 -16.45
N ILE A 53 21.50 -0.60 -15.87
CA ILE A 53 21.13 -0.62 -14.45
C ILE A 53 20.09 -1.73 -14.30
N SER A 54 20.39 -2.77 -13.52
CA SER A 54 19.44 -3.85 -13.28
C SER A 54 18.17 -3.30 -12.63
N ALA A 55 17.02 -3.62 -13.22
CA ALA A 55 15.72 -3.26 -12.65
C ALA A 55 15.53 -3.93 -11.29
N VAL A 56 15.00 -3.18 -10.35
CA VAL A 56 14.63 -3.66 -9.01
C VAL A 56 13.13 -3.48 -8.86
N HIS A 57 12.46 -4.48 -8.31
CA HIS A 57 11.04 -4.44 -8.02
C HIS A 57 10.79 -5.04 -6.63
N GLU A 58 9.92 -4.41 -5.85
CA GLU A 58 9.43 -4.99 -4.58
C GLU A 58 8.60 -6.23 -4.86
N ILE A 59 7.61 -6.13 -5.75
CA ILE A 59 6.90 -7.28 -6.32
C ILE A 59 7.42 -7.50 -7.73
N LYS A 60 7.96 -8.68 -8.06
CA LYS A 60 8.41 -8.92 -9.43
C LYS A 60 7.22 -8.87 -10.40
N PRO A 61 7.38 -8.34 -11.62
CA PRO A 61 6.30 -8.31 -12.60
C PRO A 61 5.63 -9.67 -12.85
N SER A 62 6.40 -10.77 -12.83
CA SER A 62 5.89 -12.15 -12.96
C SER A 62 4.97 -12.59 -11.82
N ASP A 63 5.12 -11.98 -10.65
CA ASP A 63 4.51 -12.45 -9.41
C ASP A 63 3.22 -11.67 -9.10
N VAL A 64 2.94 -10.58 -9.83
CA VAL A 64 1.77 -9.70 -9.62
C VAL A 64 0.46 -10.48 -9.73
N ALA A 65 0.32 -11.39 -10.70
CA ALA A 65 -0.90 -12.18 -10.85
C ALA A 65 -1.19 -13.05 -9.63
N ASN A 66 -0.15 -13.71 -9.10
CA ASN A 66 -0.26 -14.54 -7.90
C ASN A 66 -0.54 -13.69 -6.66
N TYR A 67 0.14 -12.54 -6.52
CA TYR A 67 -0.10 -11.57 -5.46
C TYR A 67 -1.57 -11.12 -5.42
N ILE A 68 -2.16 -10.80 -6.57
CA ILE A 68 -3.58 -10.40 -6.67
C ILE A 68 -4.52 -11.57 -6.36
N ALA A 69 -4.18 -12.79 -6.76
CA ALA A 69 -4.99 -13.97 -6.45
C ALA A 69 -5.00 -14.26 -4.95
N GLU A 70 -3.84 -14.19 -4.29
CA GLU A 70 -3.73 -14.38 -2.85
C GLU A 70 -4.48 -13.29 -2.09
N PHE A 71 -4.28 -12.02 -2.47
CA PHE A 71 -5.01 -10.90 -1.86
C PHE A 71 -6.53 -11.07 -1.94
N LYS A 72 -7.08 -11.55 -3.07
CA LYS A 72 -8.51 -11.83 -3.20
C LYS A 72 -8.97 -12.99 -2.31
N SER A 73 -8.14 -14.02 -2.17
CA SER A 73 -8.37 -15.15 -1.27
C SER A 73 -8.45 -14.66 0.18
N GLN A 74 -7.48 -13.87 0.61
CA GLN A 74 -7.43 -13.22 1.93
C GLN A 74 -8.65 -12.33 2.21
N GLN A 75 -9.01 -11.46 1.26
CA GLN A 75 -10.19 -10.59 1.39
C GLN A 75 -11.49 -11.37 1.58
N SER A 76 -11.61 -12.55 0.97
CA SER A 76 -12.81 -13.40 1.13
C SER A 76 -12.95 -14.03 2.51
N ARG A 77 -11.86 -14.08 3.30
CA ARG A 77 -11.83 -14.58 4.68
C ARG A 77 -12.16 -13.50 5.71
N LEU A 78 -12.11 -12.22 5.34
CA LEU A 78 -12.37 -11.10 6.25
C LEU A 78 -13.85 -10.99 6.59
N LYS A 79 -14.18 -11.14 7.88
CA LYS A 79 -15.57 -11.05 8.36
C LYS A 79 -15.69 -10.88 9.86
N LEU A 80 -16.84 -10.37 10.29
CA LEU A 80 -17.31 -10.46 11.68
C LEU A 80 -18.53 -11.39 11.70
N VAL A 81 -18.52 -12.38 12.59
CA VAL A 81 -19.70 -13.20 12.90
C VAL A 81 -20.17 -12.76 14.28
N PHE A 82 -21.33 -12.12 14.35
CA PHE A 82 -21.92 -11.63 15.59
C PHE A 82 -23.32 -12.24 15.77
N ASP A 83 -23.50 -13.01 16.85
CA ASP A 83 -24.74 -13.74 17.13
C ASP A 83 -25.23 -14.62 15.96
N GLY A 84 -24.28 -15.28 15.29
CA GLY A 84 -24.54 -16.13 14.12
C GLY A 84 -24.77 -15.36 12.80
N VAL A 85 -24.76 -14.04 12.81
CA VAL A 85 -24.88 -13.20 11.61
C VAL A 85 -23.50 -12.81 11.11
N GLU A 86 -23.20 -13.14 9.85
CA GLU A 86 -21.98 -12.74 9.18
C GLU A 86 -22.11 -11.33 8.59
N SER A 87 -21.09 -10.50 8.80
CA SER A 87 -20.96 -9.15 8.23
C SER A 87 -19.62 -8.96 7.56
N LYS A 88 -19.61 -8.26 6.43
CA LYS A 88 -18.36 -7.81 5.81
C LYS A 88 -17.72 -6.76 6.71
N ILE A 89 -16.39 -6.73 6.68
CA ILE A 89 -15.61 -5.76 7.43
C ILE A 89 -14.75 -4.91 6.50
N SER A 90 -14.52 -3.66 6.87
CA SER A 90 -13.57 -2.78 6.19
C SER A 90 -12.81 -1.93 7.20
N HIS A 91 -11.52 -1.72 6.95
CA HIS A 91 -10.68 -0.85 7.77
C HIS A 91 -11.16 0.60 7.76
N ILE A 92 -11.14 1.26 8.92
CA ILE A 92 -11.40 2.70 9.06
C ILE A 92 -10.11 3.41 9.48
N GLU A 93 -9.60 3.09 10.68
CA GLU A 93 -8.41 3.71 11.22
C GLU A 93 -7.69 2.82 12.22
N ASN A 94 -6.43 3.15 12.48
CA ASN A 94 -5.61 2.55 13.54
C ASN A 94 -5.45 3.57 14.66
N THR A 95 -5.60 3.14 15.90
CA THR A 95 -5.08 3.85 17.07
C THR A 95 -3.70 3.30 17.42
N LYS A 96 -3.15 3.70 18.58
CA LYS A 96 -1.89 3.12 19.07
C LYS A 96 -2.01 1.62 19.38
N ASP A 97 -3.14 1.21 19.94
CA ASP A 97 -3.36 -0.08 20.59
C ASP A 97 -4.61 -0.80 20.08
N SER A 98 -5.23 -0.31 19.00
CA SER A 98 -6.45 -0.89 18.44
C SER A 98 -6.62 -0.56 16.96
N MET A 99 -7.44 -1.37 16.30
CA MET A 99 -7.94 -1.12 14.95
C MET A 99 -9.45 -0.94 14.99
N ILE A 100 -9.94 0.03 14.24
CA ILE A 100 -11.36 0.31 14.08
C ILE A 100 -11.80 -0.17 12.70
N LEU A 101 -12.79 -1.06 12.69
CA LEU A 101 -13.39 -1.63 11.49
C LEU A 101 -14.85 -1.22 11.42
N LYS A 102 -15.34 -1.00 10.21
CA LYS A 102 -16.77 -0.93 9.93
C LYS A 102 -17.29 -2.33 9.64
N TYR A 103 -18.47 -2.64 10.16
CA TYR A 103 -19.29 -3.79 9.78
C TYR A 103 -20.75 -3.36 9.58
N ASP A 104 -21.64 -4.29 9.21
CA ASP A 104 -23.00 -3.96 8.75
C ASP A 104 -23.85 -3.21 9.79
N GLN A 105 -23.70 -3.48 11.09
CA GLN A 105 -24.48 -2.83 12.17
C GLN A 105 -23.72 -1.74 12.92
N GLY A 106 -22.44 -1.48 12.61
CA GLY A 106 -21.65 -0.56 13.40
C GLY A 106 -20.14 -0.64 13.21
N LEU A 107 -19.41 -0.39 14.31
CA LEU A 107 -17.95 -0.44 14.37
C LEU A 107 -17.47 -1.57 15.28
N ALA A 108 -16.44 -2.29 14.84
CA ALA A 108 -15.71 -3.25 15.65
C ALA A 108 -14.34 -2.65 15.98
N ILE A 109 -14.00 -2.59 17.27
CA ILE A 109 -12.72 -2.12 17.78
C ILE A 109 -12.01 -3.30 18.42
N PHE A 110 -10.91 -3.76 17.84
CA PHE A 110 -10.14 -4.87 18.39
C PHE A 110 -8.72 -4.41 18.73
N GLY A 111 -8.16 -4.99 19.79
CA GLY A 111 -6.86 -4.57 20.28
C GLY A 111 -5.71 -5.13 19.46
N TYR A 112 -4.75 -4.27 19.14
CA TYR A 112 -3.53 -4.61 18.43
C TYR A 112 -2.42 -3.64 18.81
N ASP A 113 -1.30 -4.14 19.31
CA ASP A 113 -0.12 -3.35 19.63
C ASP A 113 0.77 -3.24 18.39
N PHE A 114 0.69 -2.09 17.70
CA PHE A 114 1.48 -1.82 16.50
C PHE A 114 2.96 -1.55 16.77
N ASP A 115 3.33 -1.17 18.00
CA ASP A 115 4.73 -0.95 18.35
C ASP A 115 5.47 -2.29 18.48
N ASN A 116 4.77 -3.33 18.95
CA ASN A 116 5.32 -4.67 19.18
C ASN A 116 4.86 -5.74 18.17
N ASP A 117 3.96 -5.40 17.25
CA ASP A 117 3.35 -6.34 16.29
C ASP A 117 2.60 -7.48 17.01
N GLU A 118 1.90 -7.18 18.12
CA GLU A 118 1.23 -8.18 18.96
C GLU A 118 -0.29 -7.97 19.04
N PRO A 119 -1.12 -9.00 18.77
CA PRO A 119 -2.56 -8.88 18.92
C PRO A 119 -2.95 -8.89 20.41
N LEU A 120 -3.87 -7.99 20.79
CA LEU A 120 -4.35 -7.86 22.17
C LEU A 120 -5.73 -8.50 22.30
N ARG A 121 -5.98 -9.22 23.40
CA ARG A 121 -7.24 -9.93 23.66
C ARG A 121 -8.38 -9.01 24.05
N SER A 122 -8.73 -8.07 23.19
CA SER A 122 -9.85 -7.15 23.35
C SER A 122 -10.64 -7.02 22.06
N LEU A 123 -11.96 -6.94 22.22
CA LEU A 123 -12.91 -6.69 21.14
C LEU A 123 -14.07 -5.89 21.73
N GLN A 124 -14.52 -4.87 21.03
CA GLN A 124 -15.67 -4.05 21.36
C GLN A 124 -16.50 -3.86 20.10
N LEU A 125 -17.82 -3.98 20.21
CA LEU A 125 -18.75 -3.63 19.14
C LEU A 125 -19.55 -2.40 19.55
N LEU A 126 -19.62 -1.42 18.67
CA LEU A 126 -20.45 -0.23 18.80
C LEU A 126 -21.48 -0.26 17.67
N GLU A 127 -22.75 -0.49 17.98
CA GLU A 127 -23.81 -0.40 16.97
C GLU A 127 -24.20 1.06 16.73
N GLY A 128 -24.51 1.38 15.48
CA GLY A 128 -24.92 2.71 15.04
C GLY A 128 -24.91 2.84 13.52
N ASP A 129 -25.43 3.95 13.01
CA ASP A 129 -25.46 4.22 11.57
C ASP A 129 -24.05 4.54 11.04
N THR A 130 -23.51 3.66 10.20
CA THR A 130 -22.18 3.78 9.60
C THR A 130 -22.16 4.50 8.24
N SER A 131 -23.28 5.11 7.83
CA SER A 131 -23.36 5.89 6.59
C SER A 131 -22.61 7.22 6.68
N ASP A 132 -22.57 7.81 7.87
CA ASP A 132 -21.82 9.03 8.19
C ASP A 132 -20.99 8.83 9.46
N LEU A 133 -19.74 8.38 9.27
CA LEU A 133 -18.82 8.13 10.37
C LEU A 133 -18.44 9.39 11.14
N ALA A 134 -18.51 10.58 10.51
CA ALA A 134 -18.20 11.84 11.19
C ALA A 134 -19.26 12.21 12.25
N ASN A 135 -20.50 11.74 12.06
CA ASN A 135 -21.62 11.95 12.98
C ASN A 135 -22.11 10.63 13.59
N PHE A 136 -21.23 9.62 13.69
CA PHE A 136 -21.58 8.30 14.21
C PHE A 136 -22.16 8.40 15.62
N LYS A 137 -23.39 7.87 15.80
CA LYS A 137 -24.08 7.84 17.09
C LYS A 137 -24.20 6.40 17.57
N ILE A 138 -23.61 6.15 18.73
CA ILE A 138 -23.66 4.83 19.37
C ILE A 138 -25.08 4.59 19.89
N THR A 139 -25.74 3.55 19.38
CA THR A 139 -27.05 3.07 19.84
C THR A 139 -26.92 1.92 20.82
N ARG A 140 -25.83 1.15 20.73
CA ARG A 140 -25.53 0.02 21.62
C ARG A 140 -24.03 -0.19 21.75
N THR A 141 -23.59 -0.55 22.95
CA THR A 141 -22.19 -0.89 23.23
C THR A 141 -22.11 -2.32 23.74
N LEU A 142 -21.29 -3.14 23.09
CA LEU A 142 -20.98 -4.48 23.55
C LEU A 142 -19.48 -4.62 23.83
N MET A 143 -19.15 -5.14 25.02
CA MET A 143 -17.78 -5.29 25.51
C MET A 143 -17.35 -6.76 25.48
N GLY A 144 -16.18 -7.05 24.91
CA GLY A 144 -15.62 -8.39 24.85
C GLY A 144 -15.41 -9.01 26.23
N VAL A 145 -15.73 -10.30 26.34
CA VAL A 145 -15.59 -11.14 27.53
C VAL A 145 -14.96 -12.46 27.08
N ASN A 146 -13.88 -12.87 27.75
CA ASN A 146 -13.12 -14.08 27.44
C ASN A 146 -12.70 -14.15 25.96
N ILE A 147 -12.18 -13.05 25.41
CA ILE A 147 -11.67 -13.01 24.05
C ILE A 147 -10.36 -13.81 23.98
N GLU A 148 -10.36 -14.82 23.13
CA GLU A 148 -9.21 -15.60 22.72
C GLU A 148 -8.80 -15.23 21.30
N ILE A 149 -7.53 -15.43 20.99
CA ILE A 149 -6.99 -15.19 19.64
C ILE A 149 -6.40 -16.50 19.16
N ASN A 150 -6.91 -16.98 18.03
CA ASN A 150 -6.43 -18.13 17.30
C ASN A 150 -5.91 -17.70 15.92
N GLU A 151 -5.15 -18.56 15.26
CA GLU A 151 -4.66 -18.34 13.91
C GLU A 151 -5.02 -19.56 13.05
N ASP A 152 -5.57 -19.30 11.87
CA ASP A 152 -5.82 -20.29 10.82
C ASP A 152 -5.16 -19.79 9.53
N ASP A 153 -4.08 -20.48 9.14
CA ASP A 153 -3.17 -20.10 8.05
C ASP A 153 -2.56 -18.69 8.18
N ASP A 154 -3.18 -17.69 7.56
CA ASP A 154 -2.79 -16.28 7.59
C ASP A 154 -3.85 -15.37 8.22
N THR A 155 -4.90 -15.97 8.77
CA THR A 155 -6.06 -15.29 9.32
C THR A 155 -6.09 -15.43 10.83
N MET A 156 -5.99 -14.30 11.52
CA MET A 156 -6.19 -14.22 12.96
C MET A 156 -7.68 -14.16 13.27
N ILE A 157 -8.09 -14.88 14.30
CA ILE A 157 -9.48 -15.04 14.70
C ILE A 157 -9.61 -14.62 16.17
N TYR A 158 -10.35 -13.55 16.42
CA TYR A 158 -10.71 -13.09 17.76
C TYR A 158 -12.06 -13.68 18.12
N SER A 159 -12.07 -14.65 19.04
CA SER A 159 -13.25 -15.46 19.37
C SER A 159 -13.62 -15.32 20.85
N GLY A 160 -14.91 -15.26 21.15
CA GLY A 160 -15.39 -15.25 22.53
C GLY A 160 -16.84 -14.81 22.64
N SER A 161 -17.13 -13.95 23.60
CA SER A 161 -18.44 -13.31 23.72
C SER A 161 -18.32 -11.81 23.85
N VAL A 162 -19.37 -11.09 23.46
CA VAL A 162 -19.54 -9.68 23.76
C VAL A 162 -20.76 -9.50 24.66
N LYS A 163 -20.61 -8.68 25.70
CA LYS A 163 -21.65 -8.37 26.68
C LYS A 163 -22.23 -7.00 26.38
N ASP A 164 -23.54 -6.94 26.16
CA ASP A 164 -24.28 -5.69 26.10
C ASP A 164 -24.22 -5.00 27.47
N ILE A 165 -23.69 -3.77 27.50
CA ILE A 165 -23.49 -3.06 28.77
C ILE A 165 -24.80 -2.61 29.44
N ALA A 166 -25.87 -2.47 28.68
CA ALA A 166 -27.16 -2.00 29.16
C ALA A 166 -28.02 -3.15 29.70
N THR A 167 -28.04 -4.29 28.98
CA THR A 167 -28.89 -5.44 29.33
C THR A 167 -28.14 -6.53 30.09
N GLY A 168 -26.82 -6.60 29.94
CA GLY A 168 -25.99 -7.67 30.48
C GLY A 168 -26.01 -8.98 29.67
N ASN A 169 -26.78 -9.03 28.58
CA ASN A 169 -26.86 -10.19 27.70
C ASN A 169 -25.51 -10.46 27.02
N LEU A 170 -25.20 -11.75 26.85
CA LEU A 170 -23.99 -12.24 26.19
C LEU A 170 -24.33 -12.80 24.81
N TYR A 171 -23.49 -12.48 23.84
CA TYR A 171 -23.60 -12.94 22.45
C TYR A 171 -22.26 -13.48 22.00
N LEU A 172 -22.28 -14.56 21.21
CA LEU A 172 -21.06 -15.10 20.62
C LEU A 172 -20.53 -14.17 19.53
N VAL A 173 -19.21 -14.11 19.41
CA VAL A 173 -18.54 -13.29 18.42
C VAL A 173 -17.27 -13.96 17.91
N ASP A 174 -17.05 -13.90 16.59
CA ASP A 174 -15.80 -14.26 15.92
C ASP A 174 -15.43 -13.15 14.92
N LEU A 175 -14.23 -12.59 15.03
CA LEU A 175 -13.69 -11.61 14.09
C LEU A 175 -12.48 -12.20 13.37
N TYR A 176 -12.56 -12.30 12.04
CA TYR A 176 -11.55 -12.85 11.15
C TYR A 176 -10.82 -11.73 10.42
N ILE A 177 -9.52 -11.59 10.66
CA ILE A 177 -8.69 -10.54 10.08
C ILE A 177 -7.38 -11.10 9.54
N ASN A 178 -6.85 -10.47 8.50
CA ASN A 178 -5.54 -10.78 7.91
C ASN A 178 -4.92 -9.52 7.30
N GLU A 179 -3.70 -9.64 6.76
CA GLU A 179 -2.93 -8.52 6.21
C GLU A 179 -3.64 -7.75 5.08
N SER A 180 -4.53 -8.43 4.33
CA SER A 180 -5.24 -7.81 3.22
C SER A 180 -6.14 -6.66 3.65
N LEU A 181 -6.55 -6.63 4.93
CA LEU A 181 -7.38 -5.59 5.50
C LEU A 181 -6.70 -4.21 5.46
N GLN A 182 -5.40 -4.14 5.77
CA GLN A 182 -4.64 -2.88 5.74
C GLN A 182 -4.10 -2.58 4.33
N GLY A 183 -3.64 -3.61 3.62
CA GLY A 183 -3.07 -3.47 2.27
C GLY A 183 -4.07 -3.11 1.17
N ALA A 184 -5.37 -3.25 1.44
CA ALA A 184 -6.43 -2.97 0.48
C ALA A 184 -6.45 -1.51 0.00
N GLY A 185 -6.25 -0.56 0.91
CA GLY A 185 -6.66 0.83 0.71
C GLY A 185 -8.18 0.99 0.66
N ASP A 186 -8.66 2.23 0.69
CA ASP A 186 -10.08 2.59 0.65
C ASP A 186 -10.47 3.33 -0.65
N SER A 187 -9.66 3.14 -1.71
CA SER A 187 -9.84 3.84 -2.97
C SER A 187 -11.21 3.59 -3.59
N LYS A 188 -11.78 4.64 -4.18
CA LYS A 188 -13.02 4.60 -4.97
C LYS A 188 -12.73 5.11 -6.38
N LEU A 189 -13.25 4.37 -7.36
CA LEU A 189 -13.15 4.70 -8.78
C LEU A 189 -14.56 4.88 -9.34
N VAL A 190 -14.92 6.10 -9.73
CA VAL A 190 -16.24 6.44 -10.28
C VAL A 190 -16.10 6.73 -11.76
N ILE A 191 -16.77 5.94 -12.60
CA ILE A 191 -16.70 6.06 -14.06
C ILE A 191 -17.84 6.94 -14.56
N ASN A 192 -17.51 7.91 -15.41
CA ASN A 192 -18.45 8.77 -16.11
C ASN A 192 -17.99 8.95 -17.57
N GLY A 193 -18.64 8.23 -18.49
CA GLY A 193 -18.26 8.19 -19.90
C GLY A 193 -16.85 7.63 -20.08
N ASN A 194 -15.98 8.39 -20.73
CA ASN A 194 -14.57 8.04 -20.96
C ASN A 194 -13.63 8.48 -19.83
N LYS A 195 -14.16 9.02 -18.73
CA LYS A 195 -13.35 9.47 -17.58
C LYS A 195 -13.65 8.62 -16.36
N ALA A 196 -12.63 8.38 -15.54
CA ALA A 196 -12.78 7.79 -14.22
C ALA A 196 -12.16 8.68 -13.15
N THR A 197 -12.92 8.97 -12.10
CA THR A 197 -12.44 9.77 -10.95
C THR A 197 -11.98 8.83 -9.84
N LEU A 198 -10.70 8.97 -9.47
CA LEU A 198 -10.06 8.23 -8.38
C LEU A 198 -9.97 9.11 -7.13
N SER A 199 -10.32 8.52 -5.99
CA SER A 199 -10.20 9.13 -4.65
C SER A 199 -9.95 8.06 -3.60
N GLY A 200 -9.52 8.45 -2.40
CA GLY A 200 -9.18 7.54 -1.31
C GLY A 200 -7.73 7.05 -1.35
N THR A 201 -7.30 6.43 -0.27
CA THR A 201 -5.98 5.85 -0.09
C THR A 201 -5.80 4.65 -1.00
N LEU A 202 -4.68 4.65 -1.72
CA LEU A 202 -4.35 3.62 -2.69
C LEU A 202 -3.88 2.34 -1.99
N GLY A 203 -4.16 1.21 -2.61
CA GLY A 203 -3.69 -0.10 -2.19
C GLY A 203 -3.96 -1.16 -3.25
N THR A 204 -3.98 -2.43 -2.85
CA THR A 204 -4.22 -3.52 -3.80
C THR A 204 -5.62 -3.45 -4.44
N SER A 205 -6.61 -2.91 -3.73
CA SER A 205 -7.94 -2.65 -4.30
C SER A 205 -7.88 -1.68 -5.47
N THR A 206 -6.99 -0.67 -5.44
CA THR A 206 -6.82 0.29 -6.52
C THR A 206 -6.31 -0.39 -7.80
N TYR A 207 -5.30 -1.27 -7.67
CA TYR A 207 -4.80 -2.06 -8.79
C TYR A 207 -5.93 -2.85 -9.45
N ILE A 208 -6.73 -3.55 -8.65
CA ILE A 208 -7.86 -4.37 -9.13
C ILE A 208 -8.92 -3.49 -9.81
N GLN A 209 -9.27 -2.35 -9.21
CA GLN A 209 -10.22 -1.38 -9.78
C GLN A 209 -9.75 -0.87 -11.15
N ILE A 210 -8.50 -0.44 -11.26
CA ILE A 210 -7.93 0.09 -12.51
C ILE A 210 -7.80 -1.02 -13.55
N GLN A 211 -7.33 -2.21 -13.18
CA GLN A 211 -7.25 -3.36 -14.09
C GLN A 211 -8.63 -3.73 -14.64
N ASN A 212 -9.65 -3.81 -13.78
CA ASN A 212 -11.02 -4.08 -14.21
C ASN A 212 -11.54 -2.98 -15.14
N MET A 213 -11.31 -1.69 -14.81
CA MET A 213 -11.73 -0.57 -15.64
C MET A 213 -11.11 -0.66 -17.05
N ILE A 214 -9.81 -0.88 -17.15
CA ILE A 214 -9.08 -1.02 -18.43
C ILE A 214 -9.68 -2.16 -19.26
N ASN A 215 -10.03 -3.29 -18.62
CA ASN A 215 -10.53 -4.48 -19.33
C ASN A 215 -12.00 -4.41 -19.73
N THR A 216 -12.80 -3.55 -19.09
CA THR A 216 -14.27 -3.59 -19.21
C THR A 216 -14.90 -2.29 -19.72
N THR A 217 -14.12 -1.23 -19.87
CA THR A 217 -14.61 0.10 -20.25
C THR A 217 -13.74 0.75 -21.30
N SER A 218 -14.21 1.86 -21.87
CA SER A 218 -13.47 2.71 -22.81
C SER A 218 -12.90 3.97 -22.16
N VAL A 219 -12.59 3.91 -20.86
CA VAL A 219 -11.98 5.05 -20.16
C VAL A 219 -10.61 5.35 -20.73
N ASP A 220 -10.36 6.62 -21.04
CA ASP A 220 -9.07 7.12 -21.54
C ASP A 220 -8.42 8.12 -20.57
N THR A 221 -9.17 8.62 -19.58
CA THR A 221 -8.72 9.66 -18.65
C THR A 221 -8.99 9.26 -17.20
N LEU A 222 -7.92 9.24 -16.40
CA LEU A 222 -7.97 9.04 -14.95
C LEU A 222 -7.82 10.40 -14.24
N ILE A 223 -8.87 10.83 -13.55
CA ILE A 223 -8.90 12.07 -12.76
C ILE A 223 -8.46 11.78 -11.32
N LEU A 224 -7.46 12.48 -10.82
CA LEU A 224 -7.01 12.37 -9.43
C LEU A 224 -7.68 13.45 -8.57
N SER A 225 -8.73 13.08 -7.84
CA SER A 225 -9.53 14.05 -7.08
C SER A 225 -9.06 14.25 -5.65
N ASN A 226 -8.93 13.18 -4.87
CA ASN A 226 -8.45 13.25 -3.48
C ASN A 226 -7.72 11.94 -3.18
N VAL A 227 -6.43 11.91 -3.47
CA VAL A 227 -5.57 10.72 -3.38
C VAL A 227 -4.47 10.99 -2.35
N PRO A 228 -4.67 10.62 -1.07
CA PRO A 228 -3.75 10.96 0.01
C PRO A 228 -2.42 10.19 -0.02
N GLY A 229 -2.31 9.11 -0.79
CA GLY A 229 -1.12 8.27 -0.87
C GLY A 229 -1.44 6.80 -1.00
N SER A 230 -0.42 5.95 -0.83
CA SER A 230 -0.49 4.48 -0.93
C SER A 230 -0.26 3.81 0.42
N LYS A 231 -0.87 2.64 0.62
CA LYS A 231 -0.55 1.71 1.71
C LYS A 231 0.60 0.74 1.36
N ASN A 232 0.85 0.52 0.08
CA ASN A 232 1.86 -0.42 -0.42
C ASN A 232 2.46 0.10 -1.74
N ASP A 233 3.73 0.49 -1.72
CA ASP A 233 4.41 1.10 -2.86
C ASP A 233 4.67 0.08 -3.98
N GLY A 234 5.01 -1.16 -3.63
CA GLY A 234 5.21 -2.26 -4.57
C GLY A 234 4.05 -2.44 -5.53
N ILE A 235 2.83 -2.58 -5.03
CA ILE A 235 1.64 -2.69 -5.87
C ILE A 235 1.22 -1.34 -6.49
N ASN A 236 1.49 -0.21 -5.83
CA ASN A 236 1.22 1.11 -6.38
C ASN A 236 2.05 1.37 -7.65
N MET A 237 3.33 1.02 -7.66
CA MET A 237 4.18 1.13 -8.85
C MET A 237 3.65 0.26 -10.01
N HIS A 238 3.12 -0.94 -9.71
CA HIS A 238 2.45 -1.76 -10.73
C HIS A 238 1.11 -1.17 -11.19
N THR A 239 0.39 -0.50 -10.31
CA THR A 239 -0.80 0.27 -10.66
C THR A 239 -0.45 1.40 -11.65
N GLY A 240 0.64 2.13 -11.41
CA GLY A 240 1.20 3.08 -12.36
C GLY A 240 1.57 2.45 -13.70
N ARG A 241 2.22 1.28 -13.69
CA ARG A 241 2.53 0.54 -14.93
C ARG A 241 1.28 0.14 -15.72
N LEU A 242 0.18 -0.24 -15.06
CA LEU A 242 -1.11 -0.47 -15.73
C LEU A 242 -1.61 0.78 -16.43
N ILE A 243 -1.61 1.93 -15.73
CA ILE A 243 -2.03 3.23 -16.29
C ILE A 243 -1.19 3.57 -17.53
N ARG A 244 0.14 3.44 -17.43
CA ARG A 244 1.07 3.74 -18.54
C ARG A 244 0.86 2.80 -19.72
N SER A 245 0.73 1.50 -19.47
CA SER A 245 0.54 0.46 -20.51
C SER A 245 -0.79 0.64 -21.26
N ALA A 246 -1.85 1.05 -20.56
CA ALA A 246 -3.15 1.35 -21.15
C ALA A 246 -3.21 2.73 -21.83
N HIS A 247 -2.09 3.47 -21.89
CA HIS A 247 -2.01 4.80 -22.47
C HIS A 247 -2.99 5.82 -21.88
N LEU A 248 -3.40 5.67 -20.61
CA LEU A 248 -4.35 6.60 -19.99
C LEU A 248 -3.73 8.00 -19.83
N THR A 249 -4.57 9.01 -20.05
CA THR A 249 -4.29 10.39 -19.61
C THR A 249 -4.51 10.47 -18.11
N THR A 250 -3.58 11.07 -17.37
CA THR A 250 -3.81 11.43 -15.96
C THR A 250 -4.12 12.92 -15.87
N PHE A 251 -5.19 13.25 -15.15
CA PHE A 251 -5.70 14.60 -15.03
C PHE A 251 -5.74 15.02 -13.56
N MET A 252 -5.04 16.10 -13.25
CA MET A 252 -5.09 16.79 -11.96
C MET A 252 -5.98 18.04 -12.10
N PRO A 253 -7.24 18.00 -11.62
CA PRO A 253 -8.14 19.15 -11.68
C PRO A 253 -7.73 20.24 -10.69
N LYS A 254 -8.21 21.47 -10.90
CA LYS A 254 -7.88 22.64 -10.06
C LYS A 254 -8.14 22.44 -8.56
N ASN A 255 -9.13 21.64 -8.19
CA ASN A 255 -9.47 21.33 -6.80
C ASN A 255 -9.04 19.90 -6.38
N GLY A 256 -8.27 19.23 -7.23
CA GLY A 256 -7.75 17.90 -7.00
C GLY A 256 -6.53 17.90 -6.09
N GLU A 257 -6.34 16.79 -5.39
CA GLU A 257 -5.19 16.56 -4.53
C GLU A 257 -4.63 15.16 -4.78
N ALA A 258 -3.33 15.06 -5.02
CA ALA A 258 -2.60 13.80 -5.05
C ALA A 258 -1.28 13.94 -4.28
N TYR A 259 -1.07 13.05 -3.32
CA TYR A 259 0.10 13.03 -2.46
C TYR A 259 0.78 11.67 -2.52
N SER A 260 2.08 11.62 -2.24
CA SER A 260 2.83 10.35 -2.10
C SER A 260 2.62 9.44 -3.33
N GLY A 261 2.18 8.18 -3.14
CA GLY A 261 1.84 7.26 -4.23
C GLY A 261 0.80 7.77 -5.24
N GLY A 262 -0.01 8.78 -4.91
CA GLY A 262 -0.86 9.48 -5.89
C GLY A 262 -0.06 10.25 -6.94
N VAL A 263 1.12 10.77 -6.57
CA VAL A 263 2.05 11.43 -7.50
C VAL A 263 2.68 10.41 -8.45
N ASP A 264 2.92 9.19 -7.98
CA ASP A 264 3.38 8.08 -8.83
C ASP A 264 2.36 7.81 -9.93
N LEU A 265 1.07 7.72 -9.58
CA LEU A 265 0.00 7.52 -10.56
C LEU A 265 -0.12 8.71 -11.51
N PHE A 266 0.01 9.95 -11.02
CA PHE A 266 0.02 11.12 -11.91
C PHE A 266 1.16 11.03 -12.92
N ALA A 267 2.37 10.71 -12.48
CA ALA A 267 3.56 10.57 -13.33
C ALA A 267 3.41 9.45 -14.37
N ALA A 268 2.57 8.45 -14.11
CA ALA A 268 2.34 7.31 -14.99
C ALA A 268 1.50 7.61 -16.24
N GLY A 269 0.76 8.72 -16.27
CA GLY A 269 -0.02 9.09 -17.45
C GLY A 269 0.84 9.15 -18.72
N SER A 270 0.28 8.69 -19.83
CA SER A 270 0.89 8.84 -21.16
C SER A 270 0.90 10.31 -21.58
N LEU A 271 -0.20 11.00 -21.27
CA LEU A 271 -0.38 12.44 -21.23
C LEU A 271 -0.76 12.84 -19.80
N ARG A 272 -0.20 13.96 -19.33
CA ARG A 272 -0.44 14.49 -17.99
C ARG A 272 -1.00 15.90 -18.11
N ILE A 273 -2.24 16.07 -17.66
CA ILE A 273 -2.93 17.36 -17.69
C ILE A 273 -3.01 17.89 -16.27
N TYR A 274 -2.55 19.11 -16.09
CA TYR A 274 -2.57 19.82 -14.81
C TYR A 274 -3.33 21.13 -14.95
N GLU A 275 -4.33 21.32 -14.09
CA GLU A 275 -4.98 22.61 -13.92
C GLU A 275 -4.39 23.38 -12.74
N MET A 276 -4.11 24.67 -12.96
CA MET A 276 -3.58 25.56 -11.94
C MET A 276 -4.49 25.59 -10.72
N GLY A 277 -3.92 25.22 -9.57
CA GLY A 277 -4.59 25.10 -8.28
C GLY A 277 -4.63 23.67 -7.75
N GLY A 278 -4.51 22.67 -8.64
CA GLY A 278 -4.38 21.27 -8.24
C GLY A 278 -3.15 21.06 -7.38
N LYS A 279 -3.24 20.19 -6.36
CA LYS A 279 -2.19 19.95 -5.39
C LYS A 279 -1.49 18.64 -5.67
N ILE A 280 -0.19 18.72 -5.90
CA ILE A 280 0.71 17.56 -6.05
C ILE A 280 1.75 17.68 -4.95
N GLY A 281 1.73 16.75 -4.00
CA GLY A 281 2.58 16.80 -2.81
C GLY A 281 3.49 15.60 -2.68
N VAL A 282 4.76 15.85 -2.40
CA VAL A 282 5.81 14.84 -2.30
C VAL A 282 6.44 14.84 -0.91
N HIS A 283 6.88 13.68 -0.47
CA HIS A 283 7.63 13.49 0.76
C HIS A 283 8.43 12.18 0.71
N SER A 284 9.33 12.02 1.66
CA SER A 284 10.10 10.79 1.89
C SER A 284 9.19 9.63 2.29
N TRP A 285 9.38 8.45 1.72
CA TRP A 285 8.73 7.24 2.25
C TRP A 285 9.42 6.80 3.54
N CYS A 286 8.64 6.18 4.42
CA CYS A 286 9.08 5.71 5.73
C CYS A 286 8.71 4.23 5.88
N CYS A 287 9.43 3.43 6.65
CA CYS A 287 10.78 3.66 7.19
C CYS A 287 11.57 2.37 7.01
N THR A 288 12.90 2.47 6.96
CA THR A 288 13.75 1.29 7.13
C THR A 288 13.59 0.72 8.54
N ASP A 289 14.05 -0.52 8.74
CA ASP A 289 13.98 -1.23 10.03
C ASP A 289 14.64 -0.46 11.19
N ASP A 290 15.60 0.41 10.90
CA ASP A 290 16.26 1.30 11.88
C ASP A 290 15.56 2.66 12.06
N GLY A 291 14.33 2.79 11.55
CA GLY A 291 13.46 3.96 11.74
C GLY A 291 13.82 5.17 10.88
N LYS A 292 14.68 5.01 9.86
CA LYS A 292 15.05 6.11 8.95
C LYS A 292 14.07 6.21 7.80
N ASP A 293 13.73 7.45 7.43
CA ASP A 293 13.07 7.71 6.16
C ASP A 293 14.07 7.68 4.99
N ALA A 294 13.55 7.59 3.77
CA ALA A 294 14.35 7.48 2.55
C ALA A 294 15.39 8.60 2.36
N GLY A 295 15.04 9.83 2.74
CA GLY A 295 15.91 11.01 2.64
C GLY A 295 17.11 10.96 3.60
N GLN A 296 17.04 10.12 4.63
CA GLN A 296 18.14 9.89 5.58
C GLN A 296 19.10 8.78 5.13
N LEU A 297 18.76 8.03 4.07
CA LEU A 297 19.61 6.98 3.53
C LEU A 297 20.72 7.55 2.65
N SER A 298 21.80 6.78 2.50
CA SER A 298 22.85 7.15 1.55
C SER A 298 22.30 7.09 0.13
N LYS A 299 22.75 7.99 -0.76
CA LYS A 299 22.29 8.03 -2.16
C LYS A 299 22.44 6.70 -2.93
N ASN A 300 23.38 5.86 -2.52
CA ASN A 300 23.67 4.56 -3.16
C ASN A 300 23.00 3.39 -2.43
N ASP A 301 22.13 3.66 -1.46
CA ASP A 301 21.40 2.63 -0.75
C ASP A 301 20.49 1.84 -1.72
N LYS A 302 20.48 0.52 -1.55
CA LYS A 302 19.72 -0.39 -2.42
C LYS A 302 18.21 -0.22 -2.24
N ALA A 303 17.76 0.28 -1.10
CA ALA A 303 16.35 0.52 -0.82
C ALA A 303 15.71 1.49 -1.83
N HIS A 304 16.50 2.36 -2.47
CA HIS A 304 16.03 3.25 -3.53
C HIS A 304 15.73 2.55 -4.85
N GLY A 305 16.16 1.30 -5.03
CA GLY A 305 16.22 0.63 -6.33
C GLY A 305 14.87 0.53 -7.03
N ALA A 306 13.80 0.20 -6.31
CA ALA A 306 12.48 -0.01 -6.90
C ALA A 306 11.88 1.30 -7.43
N GLN A 307 11.90 2.35 -6.61
CA GLN A 307 11.43 3.68 -6.99
C GLN A 307 12.29 4.30 -8.11
N LEU A 308 13.62 4.12 -8.06
CA LEU A 308 14.50 4.54 -9.15
C LEU A 308 14.19 3.79 -10.46
N THR A 309 13.82 2.52 -10.40
CA THR A 309 13.38 1.75 -11.58
C THR A 309 12.08 2.34 -12.12
N TYR A 310 11.08 2.52 -11.26
CA TYR A 310 9.78 3.08 -11.61
C TYR A 310 9.87 4.47 -12.25
N PHE A 311 10.55 5.42 -11.60
CA PHE A 311 10.63 6.77 -12.15
C PHE A 311 11.45 6.88 -13.43
N ARG A 312 12.41 5.97 -13.68
CA ARG A 312 13.06 5.88 -15.00
C ARG A 312 12.08 5.45 -16.09
N GLU A 313 11.17 4.51 -15.80
CA GLU A 313 10.13 4.11 -16.74
C GLU A 313 9.15 5.27 -17.03
N MET A 314 8.82 6.08 -16.02
CA MET A 314 7.83 7.15 -16.15
C MET A 314 8.39 8.44 -16.75
N LEU A 315 9.60 8.85 -16.36
CA LEU A 315 10.21 10.15 -16.66
C LEU A 315 11.54 10.05 -17.43
N GLY A 316 12.01 8.84 -17.73
CA GLY A 316 13.27 8.60 -18.42
C GLY A 316 14.49 8.57 -17.50
N ASP A 317 15.63 8.16 -18.08
CA ASP A 317 16.86 7.81 -17.33
C ASP A 317 17.50 8.95 -16.53
N VAL A 318 17.21 10.20 -16.90
CA VAL A 318 17.78 11.40 -16.26
C VAL A 318 16.77 12.00 -15.29
N LYS A 319 15.58 12.36 -15.80
CA LYS A 319 14.56 13.05 -14.99
C LYS A 319 13.91 12.16 -13.94
N GLY A 320 13.83 10.85 -14.17
CA GLY A 320 13.31 9.90 -13.19
C GLY A 320 14.09 9.90 -11.88
N PRO A 321 15.41 9.59 -11.91
CA PRO A 321 16.23 9.63 -10.71
C PRO A 321 16.31 11.03 -10.07
N GLU A 322 16.38 12.10 -10.86
CA GLU A 322 16.36 13.48 -10.34
C GLU A 322 15.07 13.79 -9.57
N PHE A 323 13.92 13.38 -10.11
CA PHE A 323 12.63 13.57 -9.48
C PHE A 323 12.50 12.74 -8.20
N TYR A 324 12.86 11.46 -8.24
CA TYR A 324 12.83 10.59 -7.06
C TYR A 324 13.68 11.14 -5.91
N PHE A 325 14.91 11.57 -6.17
CA PHE A 325 15.73 12.16 -5.11
C PHE A 325 15.18 13.52 -4.64
N PHE A 326 14.49 14.27 -5.50
CA PHE A 326 13.79 15.47 -5.06
C PHE A 326 12.63 15.13 -4.11
N THR A 327 11.80 14.13 -4.42
CA THR A 327 10.63 13.79 -3.59
C THR A 327 11.02 13.46 -2.15
N ILE A 328 12.05 12.62 -1.97
CA ILE A 328 12.48 12.19 -0.64
C ILE A 328 13.27 13.24 0.14
N ASN A 329 13.83 14.25 -0.53
CA ASN A 329 14.57 15.33 0.12
C ASN A 329 13.73 16.59 0.34
N ALA A 330 12.58 16.72 -0.32
CA ALA A 330 11.72 17.90 -0.22
C ALA A 330 10.97 17.98 1.13
N ALA A 331 10.60 16.84 1.69
CA ALA A 331 9.98 16.75 3.02
C ALA A 331 10.26 15.38 3.67
N PRO A 332 10.41 15.33 5.01
CA PRO A 332 10.51 14.07 5.75
C PRO A 332 9.20 13.29 5.66
N ALA A 333 9.18 12.03 6.09
CA ALA A 333 8.00 11.17 5.91
C ALA A 333 6.72 11.62 6.64
N LYS A 334 6.86 12.40 7.72
CA LYS A 334 5.73 13.01 8.44
C LYS A 334 5.40 14.43 7.92
N GLY A 335 6.08 14.90 6.89
CA GLY A 335 5.90 16.20 6.26
C GLY A 335 5.27 16.10 4.88
N MET A 336 5.08 17.23 4.23
CA MET A 336 4.56 17.33 2.87
C MET A 336 5.13 18.56 2.18
N HIS A 337 5.71 18.37 0.98
CA HIS A 337 6.10 19.49 0.10
C HIS A 337 5.13 19.57 -1.07
N LEU A 338 4.34 20.64 -1.13
CA LEU A 338 3.48 20.92 -2.29
C LEU A 338 4.34 21.48 -3.43
N MET A 339 4.36 20.76 -4.55
CA MET A 339 5.14 21.15 -5.72
C MET A 339 4.59 22.42 -6.36
N THR A 340 5.51 23.33 -6.69
CA THR A 340 5.23 24.49 -7.53
C THR A 340 5.10 24.09 -9.00
N PRO A 341 4.42 24.89 -9.85
CA PRO A 341 4.40 24.67 -11.29
C PRO A 341 5.80 24.59 -11.91
N GLN A 342 6.75 25.38 -11.41
CA GLN A 342 8.14 25.39 -11.87
C GLN A 342 8.85 24.07 -11.55
N GLU A 343 8.61 23.48 -10.38
CA GLU A 343 9.14 22.16 -10.03
C GLU A 343 8.51 21.07 -10.89
N MET A 344 7.19 21.10 -11.10
CA MET A 344 6.50 20.14 -11.98
C MET A 344 7.05 20.19 -13.40
N ALA A 345 7.26 21.39 -13.96
CA ALA A 345 7.88 21.58 -15.27
C ALA A 345 9.34 21.09 -15.30
N LYS A 346 10.14 21.40 -14.26
CA LYS A 346 11.55 20.97 -14.14
C LYS A 346 11.73 19.45 -14.26
N TYR A 347 10.78 18.68 -13.73
CA TYR A 347 10.79 17.22 -13.76
C TYR A 347 9.92 16.63 -14.87
N THR A 348 9.45 17.47 -15.79
CA THR A 348 8.61 17.09 -16.94
C THR A 348 7.30 16.41 -16.55
N LEU A 349 6.79 16.61 -15.33
CA LEU A 349 5.49 16.06 -14.91
C LEU A 349 4.34 16.70 -15.68
N THR A 350 4.49 17.94 -16.07
CA THR A 350 3.56 18.67 -16.93
C THR A 350 4.31 19.15 -18.16
N ALA A 351 3.58 19.36 -19.26
CA ALA A 351 4.13 20.14 -20.37
C ALA A 351 4.50 21.56 -19.85
N PRO A 352 5.55 22.18 -20.42
CA PRO A 352 5.89 23.56 -20.10
C PRO A 352 4.80 24.57 -20.47
#